data_AF-A0A5E4I1A1-F1
#
_entry.id   AF-A0A5E4I1A1-F1
#
_cell.length_a   1.000
_cell.length_b   1.000
_cell.length_c   1.000
_cell.angle_alpha   90.00
_cell.angle_beta   90.00
_cell.angle_gamma   90.00
#
_symmetry.space_group_name_H-M   'P 1'
#
loop_
_entity.id
_entity.type
_entity.pdbx_description
1 polymer ?
#
loop_
_entity_poly.entity_id
_entity_poly.type
_entity_poly.pdbx_seq_one_letter_code
_entity_poly.pdbx_strand_id
1 'polypeptide(L)'
;MAKKAAKLITKDMLIGDIVVKYPHAVQVLIENGFHCIGCSISPYETLEQGSAMHGWDEKQFEEIIEAMNKIAEAEVKAQKAMEKKRKI
;
A
#
# COMPACT_ATOMS: atom_id res chain seq x y z
N MET A 1 9.64 18.09 -16.73
CA MET A 1 9.71 17.06 -15.68
C MET A 1 8.28 16.73 -15.28
N ALA A 2 7.81 15.51 -15.54
CA ALA A 2 6.42 15.12 -15.26
C ALA A 2 6.19 15.14 -13.75
N LYS A 3 5.16 15.87 -13.31
CA LYS A 3 4.74 15.98 -11.91
C LYS A 3 4.17 14.62 -11.50
N LYS A 4 5.01 13.73 -10.94
CA LYS A 4 4.58 12.44 -10.37
C LYS A 4 3.51 12.77 -9.32
N ALA A 5 2.31 12.25 -9.49
CA ALA A 5 1.21 12.45 -8.54
C ALA A 5 1.71 12.08 -7.13
N ALA A 6 1.28 12.83 -6.12
CA ALA A 6 1.63 12.52 -4.74
C ALA A 6 1.17 11.09 -4.42
N LYS A 7 2.14 10.21 -4.13
CA LYS A 7 1.88 8.82 -3.79
C LYS A 7 1.02 8.77 -2.51
N LEU A 8 -0.04 7.95 -2.52
CA LEU A 8 -0.91 7.69 -1.37
C LEU A 8 -0.21 6.80 -0.35
N ILE A 9 0.52 5.79 -0.83
CA ILE A 9 1.29 4.86 -0.02
C ILE A 9 2.77 5.19 -0.17
N THR A 10 3.43 5.44 0.96
CA THR A 10 4.86 5.74 1.03
C THR A 10 5.59 4.69 1.87
N LYS A 11 6.92 4.61 1.72
CA LYS A 11 7.75 3.58 2.35
C LYS A 11 7.83 3.69 3.88
N ASP A 12 7.62 4.89 4.39
CA ASP A 12 7.60 5.28 5.80
C ASP A 12 6.23 5.06 6.47
N MET A 13 5.19 4.70 5.70
CA MET A 13 3.89 4.36 6.30
C MET A 13 3.96 3.04 7.06
N LEU A 14 3.24 3.00 8.18
CA LEU A 14 3.04 1.77 8.94
C LEU A 14 2.20 0.79 8.13
N ILE A 15 2.57 -0.49 8.18
CA ILE A 15 1.85 -1.55 7.46
C ILE A 15 0.41 -1.65 7.99
N GLY A 16 0.20 -1.50 9.30
CA GLY A 16 -1.14 -1.50 9.89
C GLY A 16 -2.05 -0.42 9.32
N ASP A 17 -1.51 0.77 9.11
CA ASP A 17 -2.21 1.89 8.47
C ASP A 17 -2.58 1.59 7.02
N ILE A 18 -1.67 0.97 6.27
CA ILE A 18 -1.91 0.58 4.88
C ILE A 18 -3.04 -0.46 4.81
N VAL A 19 -3.04 -1.46 5.70
CA VAL A 19 -4.07 -2.50 5.75
C VAL A 19 -5.45 -1.92 6.01
N VAL A 20 -5.55 -0.93 6.91
CA VAL A 20 -6.83 -0.29 7.24
C VAL A 20 -7.30 0.67 6.14
N LYS A 21 -6.39 1.48 5.59
CA LYS A 21 -6.72 2.54 4.62
C LYS A 21 -6.89 2.03 3.19
N TYR A 22 -6.10 1.02 2.82
CA TYR A 22 -5.98 0.51 1.45
C TYR A 22 -5.98 -1.03 1.43
N PRO A 23 -7.02 -1.69 1.97
CA PRO A 23 -7.07 -3.14 2.08
C PRO A 23 -6.85 -3.88 0.76
N HIS A 24 -7.23 -3.30 -0.39
CA HIS A 24 -7.00 -3.94 -1.69
C HIS A 24 -5.54 -3.82 -2.15
N ALA A 25 -4.82 -2.77 -1.76
CA ALA A 25 -3.41 -2.60 -2.11
C ALA A 25 -2.51 -3.61 -1.39
N VAL A 26 -2.96 -4.13 -0.24
CA VAL A 26 -2.26 -5.18 0.54
C VAL A 26 -2.08 -6.46 -0.27
N GLN A 27 -3.00 -6.77 -1.18
CA GLN A 27 -2.93 -7.96 -2.03
C GLN A 27 -1.62 -8.01 -2.83
N VAL A 28 -1.10 -6.86 -3.27
CA VAL A 28 0.18 -6.76 -3.98
C VAL A 28 1.33 -7.24 -3.12
N LEU A 29 1.35 -6.89 -1.83
CA LEU A 29 2.40 -7.33 -0.91
C LEU A 29 2.36 -8.86 -0.74
N ILE A 30 1.17 -9.43 -0.55
CA ILE A 30 0.98 -10.88 -0.38
C ILE A 30 1.46 -11.63 -1.63
N GLU A 31 1.07 -11.18 -2.82
CA GLU A 31 1.47 -11.76 -4.10
C GLU A 31 2.99 -11.72 -4.33
N ASN A 32 3.67 -10.73 -3.77
CA ASN A 32 5.13 -10.58 -3.85
C ASN A 32 5.87 -11.27 -2.69
N GLY A 33 5.20 -12.08 -1.88
CA GLY A 33 5.83 -12.92 -0.86
C GLY A 33 5.81 -12.33 0.56
N PHE A 34 5.16 -11.19 0.77
CA PHE A 34 5.02 -10.55 2.08
C PHE A 34 3.89 -11.23 2.88
N HIS A 35 4.09 -12.48 3.27
CA HIS A 35 3.09 -13.25 4.04
C HIS A 35 3.07 -12.87 5.53
N CYS A 36 4.07 -12.11 5.98
CA CYS A 36 4.24 -11.70 7.37
C CYS A 36 3.26 -10.61 7.86
N ILE A 37 2.34 -10.13 7.00
CA ILE A 37 1.31 -9.13 7.37
C ILE A 37 0.47 -9.56 8.59
N GLY A 38 0.30 -10.88 8.81
CA GLY A 38 -0.42 -11.43 9.96
C GLY A 38 0.41 -11.55 11.25
N CYS A 39 1.69 -11.17 11.24
CA CYS A 39 2.54 -11.24 12.42
C CYS A 39 2.16 -10.14 13.43
N SER A 40 2.19 -10.45 14.73
CA SER A 40 1.80 -9.52 15.80
C SER A 40 2.58 -8.19 15.82
N ILE A 41 3.77 -8.16 15.20
CA ILE A 41 4.61 -6.96 15.12
C ILE A 41 4.41 -6.15 13.83
N SER A 42 3.95 -6.79 12.76
CA SER A 42 3.88 -6.18 11.42
C SER A 42 3.09 -4.86 11.39
N PRO A 43 1.96 -4.69 12.11
CA PRO A 43 1.24 -3.43 12.11
C PRO A 43 2.03 -2.21 12.61
N TYR A 44 3.08 -2.44 13.41
CA TYR A 44 3.92 -1.41 14.02
C TYR A 44 5.22 -1.14 13.25
N GLU A 45 5.47 -1.89 12.17
CA GLU A 45 6.63 -1.68 11.29
C GLU A 45 6.27 -0.76 10.13
N THR A 46 7.23 0.04 9.67
CA THR A 46 7.08 0.72 8.38
C THR A 46 7.15 -0.28 7.24
N LEU A 47 6.61 0.11 6.09
CA LEU A 47 6.67 -0.72 4.89
C LEU A 47 8.12 -1.05 4.50
N GLU A 48 9.03 -0.08 4.56
CA GLU A 48 10.46 -0.26 4.30
C GLU A 48 11.10 -1.26 5.28
N GLN A 49 10.81 -1.13 6.57
CA GLN A 49 11.35 -2.03 7.61
C GLN A 49 10.85 -3.46 7.42
N GLY A 50 9.54 -3.62 7.23
CA GLY A 50 8.95 -4.94 7.01
C GLY A 50 9.48 -5.58 5.72
N SER A 51 9.68 -4.79 4.66
CA SER A 51 10.18 -5.28 3.36
C SER A 51 11.66 -5.65 3.38
N ALA A 52 12.46 -5.08 4.28
CA ALA A 52 13.90 -5.35 4.35
C ALA A 52 14.22 -6.83 4.59
N MET A 53 13.31 -7.59 5.21
CA MET A 53 13.49 -9.01 5.50
C MET A 53 13.10 -9.94 4.33
N HIS A 54 12.56 -9.39 3.24
CA HIS A 54 12.04 -10.14 2.10
C HIS A 54 13.01 -10.29 0.93
N GLY A 55 14.24 -9.76 1.04
CA GLY A 55 15.28 -9.91 0.01
C GLY A 55 14.99 -9.15 -1.29
N TRP A 56 14.09 -8.17 -1.25
CA TRP A 56 13.82 -7.29 -2.38
C TRP A 56 14.94 -6.28 -2.57
N ASP A 57 15.31 -6.03 -3.82
CA ASP A 57 16.16 -4.89 -4.15
C ASP A 57 15.34 -3.58 -4.19
N GLU A 58 16.04 -2.44 -4.25
CA GLU A 58 15.41 -1.12 -4.26
C GLU A 58 14.43 -0.95 -5.43
N LYS A 59 14.75 -1.52 -6.59
CA LYS A 59 13.91 -1.43 -7.78
C LYS A 59 12.63 -2.24 -7.64
N GLN A 60 12.73 -3.47 -7.16
CA GLN A 60 11.57 -4.33 -6.85
C GLN A 60 10.67 -3.65 -5.82
N PHE A 61 11.24 -3.07 -4.78
CA PHE A 61 10.48 -2.35 -3.77
C PHE A 61 9.74 -1.13 -4.35
N GLU A 62 10.39 -0.35 -5.21
CA GLU A 62 9.75 0.77 -5.90
C GLU A 62 8.60 0.34 -6.82
N GLU A 63 8.78 -0.75 -7.57
CA GLU A 63 7.76 -1.33 -8.46
C GLU A 63 6.54 -1.81 -7.66
N ILE A 64 6.76 -2.47 -6.53
CA ILE A 64 5.70 -2.93 -5.62
C ILE A 64 4.94 -1.73 -5.05
N ILE A 65 5.63 -0.71 -4.54
CA ILE A 65 4.98 0.51 -4.03
C ILE A 65 4.17 1.18 -5.14
N GLU A 66 4.66 1.21 -6.37
CA GLU A 66 3.92 1.79 -7.49
C GLU A 66 2.66 1.01 -7.82
N ALA A 67 2.73 -0.32 -7.84
CA ALA A 67 1.55 -1.18 -8.04
C ALA A 67 0.51 -1.00 -6.92
N MET A 68 0.96 -0.94 -5.66
CA MET A 68 0.08 -0.65 -4.52
C MET A 68 -0.62 0.71 -4.66
N ASN A 69 0.11 1.75 -5.07
CA ASN A 69 -0.44 3.09 -5.26
C ASN A 69 -1.51 3.14 -6.36
N LYS A 70 -1.31 2.41 -7.47
CA LYS A 70 -2.31 2.32 -8.55
C LYS A 70 -3.65 1.76 -8.03
N ILE A 71 -3.59 0.75 -7.18
CA ILE A 71 -4.79 0.15 -6.56
C ILE A 71 -5.39 1.11 -5.53
N ALA A 72 -4.58 1.70 -4.65
CA ALA A 72 -5.03 2.66 -3.65
C ALA A 72 -5.72 3.87 -4.28
N GLU A 73 -5.20 4.40 -5.40
CA GLU A 73 -5.83 5.49 -6.14
C GLU A 73 -7.20 5.10 -6.71
N ALA A 74 -7.32 3.90 -7.26
CA ALA A 74 -8.59 3.38 -7.75
C ALA A 74 -9.60 3.18 -6.60
N GLU A 75 -9.13 2.69 -5.46
CA GLU A 75 -9.92 2.48 -4.26
C GLU A 75 -10.47 3.81 -3.71
N VAL A 76 -9.60 4.83 -3.55
CA VAL A 76 -10.02 6.17 -3.10
C VAL A 76 -11.03 6.79 -4.06
N LYS A 77 -10.85 6.63 -5.39
CA LYS A 77 -11.81 7.10 -6.38
C LYS A 77 -13.17 6.38 -6.24
N ALA A 78 -13.15 5.07 -6.02
CA ALA A 78 -14.36 4.27 -5.81
C ALA A 78 -15.09 4.65 -4.51
N GLN A 79 -14.38 4.78 -3.40
CA GLN A 79 -14.92 5.20 -2.10
C GLN A 79 -15.62 6.57 -2.19
N LYS A 80 -14.96 7.57 -2.80
CA LYS A 80 -15.55 8.90 -3.03
C LYS A 80 -16.80 8.86 -3.91
N ALA A 81 -16.80 8.03 -4.95
CA ALA A 81 -17.97 7.86 -5.80
C ALA A 81 -19.16 7.25 -5.05
N MET A 82 -18.91 6.28 -4.16
CA MET A 82 -19.95 5.67 -3.32
C MET A 82 -20.47 6.63 -2.25
N GLU A 83 -19.60 7.38 -1.58
CA GLU A 83 -20.01 8.39 -0.59
C GLU A 83 -20.91 9.46 -1.21
N LYS A 84 -20.57 9.92 -2.43
CA LYS A 84 -21.40 10.87 -3.17
C LYS A 84 -22.79 10.31 -3.50
N LYS A 85 -22.89 9.01 -3.83
CA LYS A 85 -24.18 8.35 -4.12
C LYS A 85 -25.04 8.16 -2.87
N ARG A 86 -24.44 7.99 -1.68
CA ARG A 86 -25.16 7.78 -0.41
C ARG A 86 -25.73 9.07 0.18
N LYS A 87 -25.28 10.24 -0.28
CA LYS A 87 -25.72 11.57 0.16
C LYS A 87 -26.82 12.18 -0.74
N ILE A 88 -27.31 11.43 -1.73
CA ILE A 88 -28.40 11.80 -2.65
C ILE A 88 -29.62 10.95 -2.29
#